data_AF-A0A974Y6C1-F1
#
_entry.id   AF-A0A974Y6C1-F1
#
_cell.length_a   1.000
_cell.length_b   1.000
_cell.length_c   1.000
_cell.angle_alpha   90.00
_cell.angle_beta   90.00
_cell.angle_gamma   90.00
#
_symmetry.space_group_name_H-M   'P 1'
#
loop_
_entity.id
_entity.type
_entity.pdbx_description
1 polymer ?
#
loop_
_entity_poly.entity_id
_entity_poly.type
_entity_poly.pdbx_seq_one_letter_code
_entity_poly.pdbx_strand_id
1 'polypeptide(L)'
;MSQHDAPDTSSAILRAIQAKRDRSTERTTDIAAFESSLLADIATFDLDAAEKRAQQEHVAASRAGMSDPQLVFPALAPNRTSASSTTAKPQAKSADLAALTVEKRGGLLDQLRQQADVRQRELHSALAQRTSSNVAIDQALNYLFFYLHDFVQQLNVVKPEIPREYVLLDTIKLNRLNWQEGFSDYRKQSQGDGALIELVTFSYSLSSPGTIIVEREGLAIERFRTQLFDFGLQFTCKEFRNQRRFVERAEFEIQPQISVNARWKADFDKGVLMLETRNLERLGSAMFTISPLQLDDALLDEFGRLILGQPNQFRELARR
;
A
#
# COMPACT_ATOMS: atom_id res chain seq x y z
N MET A 1 -13.40 -63.81 27.63
CA MET A 1 -14.13 -63.16 26.53
C MET A 1 -14.56 -61.79 27.01
N SER A 2 -14.18 -60.73 26.31
CA SER A 2 -14.89 -59.44 26.24
C SER A 2 -14.18 -58.61 25.16
N GLN A 3 -14.73 -58.65 23.95
CA GLN A 3 -14.42 -57.71 22.88
C GLN A 3 -15.11 -56.38 23.21
N HIS A 4 -14.39 -55.28 23.09
CA HIS A 4 -14.96 -53.94 23.18
C HIS A 4 -15.06 -53.37 21.76
N ASP A 5 -16.30 -53.20 21.30
CA ASP A 5 -16.67 -52.47 20.09
C ASP A 5 -16.18 -51.02 20.16
N ALA A 6 -15.34 -50.62 19.21
CA ALA A 6 -15.00 -49.22 18.98
C ALA A 6 -15.95 -48.66 17.90
N PRO A 7 -16.74 -47.61 18.17
CA PRO A 7 -17.74 -47.13 17.23
C PRO A 7 -17.12 -46.24 16.13
N ASP A 8 -17.44 -46.57 14.88
CA ASP A 8 -17.95 -45.71 13.79
C ASP A 8 -17.33 -44.32 13.50
N THR A 9 -16.13 -44.01 14.02
CA THR A 9 -15.46 -42.72 13.77
C THR A 9 -14.90 -42.61 12.36
N SER A 10 -14.39 -43.70 11.79
CA SER A 10 -13.85 -43.72 10.43
C SER A 10 -14.92 -43.49 9.35
N SER A 11 -16.15 -43.98 9.56
CA SER A 11 -17.26 -43.77 8.62
C SER A 11 -17.79 -42.33 8.66
N ALA A 12 -17.79 -41.71 9.85
CA ALA A 12 -18.15 -40.30 10.03
C ALA A 12 -17.17 -39.34 9.33
N ILE A 13 -15.87 -39.62 9.40
CA ILE A 13 -14.83 -38.82 8.73
C ILE A 13 -14.97 -38.90 7.20
N LEU A 14 -15.24 -40.08 6.64
CA LEU A 14 -15.43 -40.23 5.19
C LEU A 14 -16.68 -39.50 4.67
N ARG A 15 -17.79 -39.55 5.42
CA ARG A 15 -19.01 -38.78 5.08
C ARG A 15 -18.77 -37.27 5.13
N ALA A 16 -18.00 -36.78 6.11
CA ALA A 16 -17.66 -35.36 6.20
C ALA A 16 -16.77 -34.88 5.03
N ILE A 17 -15.84 -35.72 4.57
CA ILE A 17 -15.00 -35.42 3.41
C ILE A 17 -15.82 -35.40 2.11
N GLN A 18 -16.75 -36.35 1.94
CA GLN A 18 -17.66 -36.37 0.79
C GLN A 18 -18.57 -35.14 0.78
N ALA A 19 -19.23 -34.81 1.89
CA ALA A 19 -20.08 -33.63 1.99
C ALA A 19 -19.33 -32.31 1.72
N LYS A 20 -18.06 -32.21 2.14
CA LYS A 20 -17.23 -31.03 1.84
C LYS A 20 -16.84 -30.96 0.36
N ARG A 21 -16.60 -32.11 -0.29
CA ARG A 21 -16.30 -32.18 -1.72
C ARG A 21 -17.53 -31.81 -2.56
N ASP A 22 -18.70 -32.33 -2.21
CA ASP A 22 -19.96 -32.08 -2.92
C ASP A 22 -20.34 -30.59 -2.85
N ARG A 23 -20.21 -29.96 -1.67
CA ARG A 23 -20.41 -28.51 -1.49
C ARG A 23 -19.38 -27.67 -2.25
N SER A 24 -18.15 -28.16 -2.38
CA SER A 24 -17.13 -27.47 -3.19
C SER A 24 -17.47 -27.54 -4.67
N THR A 25 -17.98 -28.68 -5.15
CA THR A 25 -18.40 -28.85 -6.54
C THR A 25 -19.64 -28.02 -6.89
N GLU A 26 -20.64 -27.97 -6.00
CA GLU A 26 -21.82 -27.09 -6.14
C GLU A 26 -21.41 -25.61 -6.23
N ARG A 27 -20.49 -25.17 -5.35
CA ARG A 27 -20.01 -23.79 -5.38
C ARG A 27 -19.26 -23.46 -6.67
N THR A 28 -18.47 -24.39 -7.22
CA THR A 28 -17.80 -24.18 -8.52
C THR A 28 -18.78 -24.17 -9.69
N THR A 29 -19.85 -24.97 -9.65
CA THR A 29 -20.87 -24.94 -10.70
C THR A 29 -21.69 -23.65 -10.65
N ASP A 30 -21.98 -23.13 -9.46
CA ASP A 30 -22.67 -21.85 -9.28
C ASP A 30 -21.82 -20.69 -9.81
N ILE A 31 -20.51 -20.72 -9.55
CA ILE A 31 -19.57 -19.72 -10.08
C ILE A 31 -19.50 -19.80 -11.61
N ALA A 32 -19.36 -21.00 -12.18
CA ALA A 32 -19.32 -21.17 -13.64
C ALA A 32 -20.62 -20.72 -14.32
N ALA A 33 -21.78 -21.00 -13.70
CA ALA A 33 -23.07 -20.52 -14.18
C ALA A 33 -23.16 -18.99 -14.13
N PHE A 34 -22.72 -18.37 -13.03
CA PHE A 34 -22.69 -16.91 -12.89
C PHE A 34 -21.74 -16.24 -13.90
N GLU A 35 -20.54 -16.80 -14.11
CA GLU A 35 -19.59 -16.32 -15.12
C GLU A 35 -20.19 -16.40 -16.53
N SER A 36 -20.88 -17.50 -16.85
CA SER A 36 -21.55 -17.64 -18.15
C SER A 36 -22.67 -16.64 -18.36
N SER A 37 -23.44 -16.32 -17.30
CA SER A 37 -24.49 -15.30 -17.33
C SER A 37 -23.91 -13.90 -17.54
N LEU A 38 -22.82 -13.58 -16.84
CA LEU A 38 -22.18 -12.27 -16.93
C LEU A 38 -21.56 -12.04 -18.31
N LEU A 39 -20.92 -13.07 -18.89
CA LEU A 39 -20.37 -13.00 -20.24
C LEU A 39 -21.47 -12.84 -21.30
N ALA A 40 -22.63 -13.49 -21.11
CA ALA A 40 -23.78 -13.31 -21.98
C ALA A 40 -24.35 -11.88 -21.91
N ASP A 41 -24.44 -11.31 -20.71
CA ASP A 41 -24.89 -9.92 -20.52
C ASP A 41 -23.92 -8.91 -21.15
N ILE A 42 -22.60 -9.10 -20.99
CA ILE A 42 -21.57 -8.27 -21.62
C ILE A 42 -21.65 -8.37 -23.15
N ALA A 43 -21.82 -9.58 -23.69
CA ALA A 43 -21.95 -9.79 -25.13
C ALA A 43 -23.23 -9.20 -25.72
N THR A 44 -24.29 -9.09 -24.92
CA THR A 44 -25.58 -8.50 -25.31
C THR A 44 -25.62 -6.98 -25.08
N PHE A 45 -24.61 -6.41 -24.41
CA PHE A 45 -24.56 -4.99 -24.07
C PHE A 45 -24.29 -4.14 -25.30
N ASP A 46 -25.34 -3.50 -25.81
CA ASP A 46 -25.28 -2.54 -26.92
C ASP A 46 -24.92 -1.15 -26.39
N LEU A 47 -23.64 -0.79 -26.55
CA LEU A 47 -23.06 0.48 -26.12
C LEU A 47 -23.76 1.70 -26.77
N ASP A 48 -24.16 1.57 -28.04
CA ASP A 48 -24.78 2.66 -28.80
C ASP A 48 -26.23 2.89 -28.37
N ALA A 49 -26.95 1.82 -28.02
CA ALA A 49 -28.29 1.93 -27.44
C ALA A 49 -28.26 2.54 -26.03
N ALA A 50 -27.24 2.22 -25.24
CA ALA A 50 -27.03 2.80 -23.91
C ALA A 50 -26.71 4.30 -24.00
N GLU A 51 -25.85 4.71 -24.93
CA GLU A 51 -25.51 6.13 -25.14
C GLU A 51 -26.74 6.94 -25.58
N LYS A 52 -27.55 6.41 -26.50
CA LYS A 52 -28.80 7.07 -26.93
C LYS A 52 -29.79 7.25 -25.79
N ARG A 53 -29.91 6.27 -24.87
CA ARG A 53 -30.77 6.39 -23.69
C ARG A 53 -30.24 7.46 -22.74
N ALA A 54 -28.93 7.49 -22.47
CA ALA A 54 -28.31 8.50 -21.62
C ALA A 54 -28.48 9.92 -22.19
N GLN A 55 -28.32 10.09 -23.51
CA GLN A 55 -28.57 11.36 -24.18
C GLN A 55 -30.06 11.76 -24.12
N GLN A 56 -30.98 10.82 -24.32
CA GLN A 56 -32.43 11.09 -24.19
C GLN A 56 -32.83 11.46 -22.76
N GLU A 57 -32.26 10.81 -21.75
CA GLU A 57 -32.47 11.16 -20.34
C GLU A 57 -31.88 12.53 -20.00
N HIS A 58 -30.68 12.85 -20.50
CA HIS A 58 -30.10 14.19 -20.35
C HIS A 58 -30.94 15.27 -21.02
N VAL A 59 -31.48 15.02 -22.21
CA VAL A 59 -32.36 15.95 -22.92
C VAL A 59 -33.73 16.06 -22.23
N ALA A 60 -34.28 14.96 -21.72
CA ALA A 60 -35.53 14.96 -20.96
C ALA A 60 -35.39 15.69 -19.61
N ALA A 61 -34.28 15.48 -18.90
CA ALA A 61 -33.93 16.20 -17.68
C ALA A 61 -33.70 17.69 -17.95
N SER A 62 -33.07 18.03 -19.08
CA SER A 62 -32.88 19.41 -19.52
C SER A 62 -34.18 20.09 -19.93
N ARG A 63 -35.18 19.34 -20.43
CA ARG A 63 -36.50 19.88 -20.81
C ARG A 63 -37.45 20.04 -19.63
N ALA A 64 -37.18 19.36 -18.50
CA ALA A 64 -37.92 19.52 -17.25
C ALA A 64 -37.33 20.61 -16.33
N GLY A 65 -36.08 21.04 -16.58
CA GLY A 65 -35.46 22.18 -15.92
C GLY A 65 -35.75 23.48 -16.66
N MET A 66 -36.65 24.29 -16.13
CA MET A 66 -36.96 25.63 -16.59
C MET A 66 -35.71 26.52 -16.45
N SER A 67 -34.89 26.62 -17.51
CA SER A 67 -33.75 27.53 -17.58
C SER A 67 -34.21 28.90 -18.09
N ASP A 68 -34.62 29.74 -17.14
CA ASP A 68 -34.92 31.15 -17.38
C ASP A 68 -33.59 31.92 -17.59
N PRO A 69 -33.33 32.52 -18.77
CA PRO A 69 -32.03 33.11 -19.10
C PRO A 69 -31.77 34.49 -18.45
N GLN A 70 -32.55 34.88 -17.42
CA GLN A 70 -32.34 36.12 -16.66
C GLN A 70 -31.85 35.94 -15.22
N LEU A 71 -31.56 34.72 -14.77
CA LEU A 71 -30.97 34.50 -13.44
C LEU A 71 -29.45 34.71 -13.48
N VAL A 72 -29.02 35.95 -13.25
CA VAL A 72 -27.64 36.28 -12.89
C VAL A 72 -27.38 35.71 -11.49
N PHE A 73 -26.60 34.63 -11.42
CA PHE A 73 -26.13 34.09 -10.15
C PHE A 73 -25.12 35.06 -9.52
N PRO A 74 -25.36 35.54 -8.27
CA PRO A 74 -24.42 36.44 -7.63
C PRO A 74 -23.17 35.68 -7.18
N ALA A 75 -22.00 36.21 -7.56
CA ALA A 75 -20.71 35.71 -7.11
C ALA A 75 -20.55 35.89 -5.60
N LEU A 76 -20.29 34.80 -4.89
CA LEU A 76 -20.00 34.78 -3.45
C LEU A 76 -18.64 35.41 -3.18
N ALA A 77 -18.63 36.68 -2.76
CA ALA A 77 -17.48 37.29 -2.10
C ALA A 77 -17.50 36.96 -0.59
N PRO A 78 -16.37 36.58 0.02
CA PRO A 78 -16.32 36.29 1.44
C PRO A 78 -16.15 37.62 2.19
N ASN A 79 -17.09 37.98 3.07
CA ASN A 79 -16.68 38.74 4.23
C ASN A 79 -17.62 38.60 5.43
N ARG A 80 -16.95 38.33 6.56
CA ARG A 80 -17.44 38.42 7.93
C ARG A 80 -17.98 39.82 8.19
N THR A 81 -19.13 39.93 8.87
CA THR A 81 -19.23 40.50 10.23
C THR A 81 -20.67 40.42 10.74
N SER A 82 -20.79 40.01 12.00
CA SER A 82 -21.98 39.92 12.84
C SER A 82 -22.69 41.26 13.03
N ALA A 83 -24.02 41.25 13.02
CA ALA A 83 -24.84 42.34 13.55
C ALA A 83 -25.72 41.84 14.72
N SER A 84 -25.63 42.58 15.82
CA SER A 84 -26.44 42.48 17.04
C SER A 84 -27.79 43.20 16.90
N SER A 85 -28.77 42.69 17.66
CA SER A 85 -30.06 43.24 18.17
C SER A 85 -30.34 44.75 18.01
N THR A 86 -31.59 45.23 17.90
CA THR A 86 -32.62 45.25 18.98
C THR A 86 -34.03 45.71 18.48
N THR A 87 -35.10 45.11 19.06
CA THR A 87 -36.47 45.59 19.48
C THR A 87 -37.07 46.94 19.01
N ALA A 88 -38.38 47.22 18.90
CA ALA A 88 -39.67 46.58 19.25
C ALA A 88 -40.92 47.30 18.63
N LYS A 89 -41.97 46.50 18.34
CA LYS A 89 -43.49 46.63 18.35
C LYS A 89 -44.24 47.97 18.65
N PRO A 90 -45.61 48.04 18.55
CA PRO A 90 -46.64 47.23 17.82
C PRO A 90 -47.84 48.04 17.20
N GLN A 91 -48.70 47.41 16.38
CA GLN A 91 -50.18 47.42 16.56
C GLN A 91 -50.94 46.47 15.61
N ALA A 92 -52.13 46.07 16.03
CA ALA A 92 -52.86 44.85 15.66
C ALA A 92 -54.04 45.06 14.69
N LYS A 93 -54.47 43.98 14.01
CA LYS A 93 -55.86 43.67 13.63
C LYS A 93 -56.01 42.18 13.29
N SER A 94 -57.22 41.67 13.45
CA SER A 94 -57.60 40.31 13.87
C SER A 94 -58.38 39.51 12.81
N ALA A 95 -58.24 38.17 12.89
CA ALA A 95 -59.12 37.07 12.42
C ALA A 95 -59.34 36.96 10.89
N ASP A 96 -59.40 35.79 10.24
CA ASP A 96 -59.83 34.46 10.67
C ASP A 96 -59.39 33.39 9.62
N LEU A 97 -59.43 32.11 10.02
CA LEU A 97 -59.51 30.89 9.17
C LEU A 97 -58.37 30.55 8.18
N ALA A 98 -57.31 29.92 8.70
CA ALA A 98 -56.75 28.67 8.16
C ALA A 98 -55.75 28.08 9.16
N ALA A 99 -56.26 27.48 10.23
CA ALA A 99 -55.50 26.52 11.01
C ALA A 99 -55.26 25.26 10.16
N LEU A 100 -54.27 25.31 9.28
CA LEU A 100 -53.45 24.14 8.97
C LEU A 100 -52.21 24.28 9.83
N THR A 101 -52.39 23.82 11.08
CA THR A 101 -51.31 23.36 11.93
C THR A 101 -50.39 22.44 11.13
N VAL A 102 -49.31 22.98 10.56
CA VAL A 102 -48.07 22.23 10.31
C VAL A 102 -47.31 22.15 11.65
N GLU A 103 -48.05 21.74 12.69
CA GLU A 103 -47.48 21.37 13.98
C GLU A 103 -47.07 19.91 13.84
N LYS A 104 -45.75 19.67 13.85
CA LYS A 104 -45.13 18.35 14.05
C LYS A 104 -45.63 17.23 13.14
N ARG A 105 -45.38 17.35 11.83
CA ARG A 105 -45.13 16.18 10.97
C ARG A 105 -43.76 16.23 10.30
N GLY A 106 -42.76 16.70 11.05
CA GLY A 106 -41.42 16.11 10.95
C GLY A 106 -41.47 14.85 11.80
N GLY A 107 -41.99 13.76 11.23
CA GLY A 107 -42.11 12.51 11.95
C GLY A 107 -40.73 11.96 12.31
N LEU A 108 -40.67 11.02 13.25
CA LEU A 108 -39.46 10.24 13.53
C LEU A 108 -38.84 9.69 12.22
N LEU A 109 -39.68 9.32 11.25
CA LEU A 109 -39.26 8.87 9.93
C LEU A 109 -38.58 9.96 9.09
N ASP A 110 -39.02 11.22 9.17
CA ASP A 110 -38.37 12.32 8.43
C ASP A 110 -37.02 12.68 9.07
N GLN A 111 -36.93 12.63 10.40
CA GLN A 111 -35.64 12.76 11.11
C GLN A 111 -34.69 11.61 10.78
N LEU A 112 -35.20 10.37 10.72
CA LEU A 112 -34.41 9.20 10.31
C LEU A 112 -33.99 9.28 8.84
N ARG A 113 -34.83 9.80 7.94
CA ARG A 113 -34.47 10.04 6.53
C ARG A 113 -33.35 11.06 6.43
N GLN A 114 -33.45 12.20 7.13
CA GLN A 114 -32.38 13.19 7.15
C GLN A 114 -31.07 12.61 7.71
N GLN A 115 -31.13 11.82 8.79
CA GLN A 115 -29.95 11.15 9.35
C GLN A 115 -29.38 10.10 8.38
N ALA A 116 -30.24 9.34 7.69
CA ALA A 116 -29.82 8.36 6.70
C ALA A 116 -29.15 9.03 5.50
N ASP A 117 -29.70 10.13 4.99
CA ASP A 117 -29.13 10.90 3.88
C ASP A 117 -27.76 11.48 4.24
N VAL A 118 -27.62 12.04 5.45
CA VAL A 118 -26.32 12.54 5.95
C VAL A 118 -25.33 11.39 6.04
N ARG A 119 -25.71 10.26 6.64
CA ARG A 119 -24.84 9.10 6.78
C ARG A 119 -24.46 8.47 5.44
N GLN A 120 -25.39 8.39 4.50
CA GLN A 120 -25.14 7.92 3.14
C GLN A 120 -24.15 8.83 2.42
N ARG A 121 -24.33 10.15 2.50
CA ARG A 121 -23.39 11.13 1.92
C ARG A 121 -21.99 11.01 2.52
N GLU A 122 -21.89 10.87 3.85
CA GLU A 122 -20.62 10.64 4.54
C GLU A 122 -19.94 9.35 4.06
N LEU A 123 -20.70 8.24 3.95
CA LEU A 123 -20.19 6.98 3.44
C LEU A 123 -19.72 7.09 1.97
N HIS A 124 -20.52 7.71 1.10
CA HIS A 124 -20.15 7.93 -0.29
C HIS A 124 -18.91 8.81 -0.43
N SER A 125 -18.81 9.89 0.36
CA SER A 125 -17.64 10.75 0.40
C SER A 125 -16.39 10.01 0.88
N ALA A 126 -16.51 9.19 1.94
CA ALA A 126 -15.40 8.40 2.47
C ALA A 126 -14.94 7.34 1.46
N LEU A 127 -15.87 6.68 0.77
CA LEU A 127 -15.55 5.72 -0.29
C LEU A 127 -14.85 6.40 -1.45
N ALA A 128 -15.36 7.54 -1.94
CA ALA A 128 -14.73 8.29 -3.03
C ALA A 128 -13.30 8.74 -2.68
N GLN A 129 -13.09 9.23 -1.45
CA GLN A 129 -11.76 9.61 -0.97
C GLN A 129 -10.81 8.41 -0.94
N ARG A 130 -11.24 7.26 -0.43
CA ARG A 130 -10.42 6.03 -0.44
C ARG A 130 -10.08 5.58 -1.85
N THR A 131 -11.05 5.55 -2.76
CA THR A 131 -10.79 5.18 -4.16
C THR A 131 -9.79 6.14 -4.80
N SER A 132 -9.92 7.45 -4.60
CA SER A 132 -8.95 8.42 -5.14
C SER A 132 -7.55 8.24 -4.55
N SER A 133 -7.44 7.95 -3.25
CA SER A 133 -6.16 7.71 -2.59
C SER A 133 -5.50 6.42 -3.11
N ASN A 134 -6.29 5.38 -3.32
CA ASN A 134 -5.80 4.09 -3.83
C ASN A 134 -5.31 4.22 -5.27
N VAL A 135 -6.01 4.99 -6.11
CA VAL A 135 -5.57 5.29 -7.49
C VAL A 135 -4.28 6.11 -7.47
N ALA A 136 -4.15 7.10 -6.59
CA ALA A 136 -2.91 7.88 -6.46
C ALA A 136 -1.72 7.02 -6.01
N ILE A 137 -1.93 6.09 -5.07
CA ILE A 137 -0.90 5.12 -4.65
C ILE A 137 -0.48 4.23 -5.82
N ASP A 138 -1.45 3.68 -6.56
CA ASP A 138 -1.18 2.80 -7.69
C ASP A 138 -0.39 3.52 -8.79
N GLN A 139 -0.80 4.74 -9.14
CA GLN A 139 -0.07 5.57 -10.11
C GLN A 139 1.37 5.85 -9.64
N ALA A 140 1.56 6.20 -8.37
CA ALA A 140 2.88 6.43 -7.79
C ALA A 140 3.75 5.15 -7.85
N LEU A 141 3.22 4.00 -7.45
CA LEU A 141 3.98 2.74 -7.49
C LEU A 141 4.30 2.26 -8.91
N ASN A 142 3.39 2.45 -9.87
CA ASN A 142 3.69 2.21 -11.28
C ASN A 142 4.85 3.10 -11.73
N TYR A 143 4.77 4.39 -11.43
CA TYR A 143 5.80 5.35 -11.81
C TYR A 143 7.17 5.00 -11.23
N LEU A 144 7.21 4.71 -9.92
CA LEU A 144 8.39 4.21 -9.21
C LEU A 144 8.97 2.96 -9.88
N PHE A 145 8.12 1.98 -10.20
CA PHE A 145 8.58 0.72 -10.78
C PHE A 145 9.27 0.94 -12.12
N PHE A 146 8.67 1.73 -13.02
CA PHE A 146 9.28 2.02 -14.33
C PHE A 146 10.62 2.73 -14.17
N TYR A 147 10.70 3.75 -13.31
CA TYR A 147 11.97 4.43 -13.01
C TYR A 147 13.02 3.45 -12.50
N LEU A 148 12.70 2.64 -11.47
CA LEU A 148 13.65 1.71 -10.88
C LEU A 148 14.04 0.60 -11.84
N HIS A 149 13.12 0.14 -12.68
CA HIS A 149 13.39 -0.87 -13.69
C HIS A 149 14.41 -0.37 -14.70
N ASP A 150 14.18 0.81 -15.29
CA ASP A 150 15.11 1.42 -16.24
C ASP A 150 16.45 1.75 -15.57
N PHE A 151 16.42 2.26 -14.34
CA PHE A 151 17.62 2.55 -13.56
C PHE A 151 18.47 1.29 -13.32
N VAL A 152 17.86 0.18 -12.88
CA VAL A 152 18.56 -1.11 -12.72
C VAL A 152 19.17 -1.57 -14.03
N GLN A 153 18.43 -1.48 -15.14
CA GLN A 153 18.95 -1.93 -16.44
C GLN A 153 20.23 -1.19 -16.80
N GLN A 154 20.26 0.13 -16.63
CA GLN A 154 21.47 0.93 -16.90
C GLN A 154 22.61 0.60 -15.93
N LEU A 155 22.31 0.43 -14.63
CA LEU A 155 23.34 0.08 -13.63
C LEU A 155 23.94 -1.32 -13.86
N ASN A 156 23.13 -2.27 -14.31
CA ASN A 156 23.61 -3.62 -14.66
C ASN A 156 24.57 -3.61 -15.86
N VAL A 157 24.47 -2.60 -16.75
CA VAL A 157 25.41 -2.38 -17.86
C VAL A 157 26.67 -1.66 -17.39
N VAL A 158 26.54 -0.56 -16.67
CA VAL A 158 27.67 0.30 -16.27
C VAL A 158 28.51 -0.33 -15.16
N LYS A 159 27.87 -1.06 -14.23
CA LYS A 159 28.48 -1.65 -13.04
C LYS A 159 29.41 -0.69 -12.28
N PRO A 160 28.89 0.46 -11.81
CA PRO A 160 29.72 1.48 -11.18
C PRO A 160 30.30 1.02 -9.84
N GLU A 161 31.42 1.63 -9.46
CA GLU A 161 31.92 1.59 -8.09
C GLU A 161 31.04 2.48 -7.20
N ILE A 162 30.64 1.97 -6.04
CA ILE A 162 29.85 2.68 -5.04
C ILE A 162 30.81 3.23 -3.97
N PRO A 163 31.05 4.55 -3.89
CA PRO A 163 31.98 5.18 -2.96
C PRO A 163 31.38 5.30 -1.54
N ARG A 164 30.76 4.23 -1.04
CA ARG A 164 30.10 4.17 0.28
C ARG A 164 30.87 3.22 1.20
N GLU A 165 31.06 3.63 2.45
CA GLU A 165 31.66 2.79 3.50
C GLU A 165 30.56 2.14 4.36
N TYR A 166 30.57 0.81 4.43
CA TYR A 166 29.72 0.05 5.34
C TYR A 166 30.52 -0.38 6.57
N VAL A 167 30.19 0.20 7.72
CA VAL A 167 30.83 -0.14 8.99
C VAL A 167 30.17 -1.39 9.57
N LEU A 168 30.94 -2.46 9.75
CA LEU A 168 30.49 -3.70 10.36
C LEU A 168 30.72 -3.66 11.89
N LEU A 169 31.94 -3.30 12.28
CA LEU A 169 32.34 -2.93 13.64
C LEU A 169 33.21 -1.67 13.57
N ASP A 170 33.43 -1.01 14.70
CA ASP A 170 34.25 0.21 14.79
C ASP A 170 35.64 0.10 14.12
N THR A 171 36.17 -1.13 13.99
CA THR A 171 37.44 -1.42 13.32
C THR A 171 37.33 -2.00 11.91
N ILE A 172 36.17 -2.50 11.48
CA ILE A 172 36.01 -3.22 10.21
C ILE A 172 35.05 -2.46 9.30
N LYS A 173 35.57 -2.05 8.14
CA LYS A 173 34.84 -1.32 7.12
C LYS A 173 34.87 -2.08 5.80
N LEU A 174 33.71 -2.21 5.17
CA LEU A 174 33.58 -2.69 3.80
C LEU A 174 33.54 -1.45 2.89
N ASN A 175 34.51 -1.33 1.98
CA ASN A 175 34.65 -0.22 1.05
C ASN A 175 34.97 -0.73 -0.36
N ARG A 176 35.04 0.20 -1.34
CA ARG A 176 35.34 -0.12 -2.75
C ARG A 176 34.46 -1.23 -3.29
N LEU A 177 33.16 -1.08 -3.05
CA LEU A 177 32.15 -2.05 -3.42
C LEU A 177 31.67 -1.72 -4.83
N ASN A 178 31.71 -2.70 -5.72
CA ASN A 178 31.23 -2.56 -7.09
C ASN A 178 29.84 -3.17 -7.23
N TRP A 179 29.00 -2.49 -8.00
CA TRP A 179 27.71 -3.02 -8.41
C TRP A 179 27.90 -4.34 -9.17
N GLN A 180 27.20 -5.38 -8.75
CA GLN A 180 27.24 -6.69 -9.41
C GLN A 180 26.02 -6.87 -10.32
N GLU A 181 24.86 -6.94 -9.67
CA GLU A 181 23.58 -7.15 -10.32
C GLU A 181 22.46 -6.66 -9.40
N GLY A 182 21.45 -6.04 -10.01
CA GLY A 182 20.20 -5.68 -9.36
C GLY A 182 18.98 -6.10 -10.16
N PHE A 183 17.84 -6.08 -9.49
CA PHE A 183 16.53 -6.36 -10.05
C PHE A 183 15.48 -5.44 -9.41
N SER A 184 14.46 -5.11 -10.21
CA SER A 184 13.25 -4.44 -9.76
C SER A 184 12.05 -5.29 -10.16
N ASP A 185 11.12 -5.48 -9.24
CA ASP A 185 9.90 -6.27 -9.43
C ASP A 185 8.70 -5.58 -8.75
N TYR A 186 7.50 -5.89 -9.20
CA TYR A 186 6.28 -5.39 -8.57
C TYR A 186 5.26 -6.51 -8.35
N ARG A 187 4.39 -6.31 -7.36
CA ARG A 187 3.30 -7.23 -7.03
C ARG A 187 2.00 -6.47 -6.93
N LYS A 188 0.93 -7.08 -7.46
CA LYS A 188 -0.44 -6.59 -7.39
C LYS A 188 -1.25 -7.35 -6.34
N GLN A 189 -2.26 -6.69 -5.78
CA GLN A 189 -3.20 -7.32 -4.84
C GLN A 189 -4.01 -8.44 -5.50
N SER A 190 -4.23 -9.53 -4.76
CA SER A 190 -4.90 -10.74 -5.23
C SER A 190 -6.41 -10.80 -4.93
N GLN A 191 -6.99 -9.80 -4.25
CA GLN A 191 -8.41 -9.76 -3.88
C GLN A 191 -8.96 -8.33 -3.94
N GLY A 192 -9.36 -7.87 -5.12
CA GLY A 192 -10.01 -6.57 -5.27
C GLY A 192 -10.43 -6.29 -6.70
N ASP A 193 -11.57 -5.60 -6.85
CA ASP A 193 -12.05 -5.07 -8.12
C ASP A 193 -11.08 -3.94 -8.54
N GLY A 194 -10.20 -4.24 -9.49
CA GLY A 194 -9.01 -3.43 -9.82
C GLY A 194 -7.76 -3.90 -9.07
N ALA A 195 -6.93 -4.72 -9.73
CA ALA A 195 -5.67 -5.22 -9.17
C ALA A 195 -4.61 -4.10 -9.10
N LEU A 196 -4.62 -3.34 -8.00
CA LEU A 196 -3.65 -2.28 -7.71
C LEU A 196 -2.29 -2.85 -7.31
N ILE A 197 -1.21 -2.13 -7.59
CA ILE A 197 0.14 -2.46 -7.13
C ILE A 197 0.21 -2.25 -5.61
N GLU A 198 0.62 -3.29 -4.88
CA GLU A 198 0.80 -3.23 -3.42
C GLU A 198 2.25 -3.12 -2.99
N LEU A 199 3.18 -3.59 -3.82
CA LEU A 199 4.58 -3.71 -3.46
C LEU A 199 5.46 -3.55 -4.70
N VAL A 200 6.45 -2.67 -4.61
CA VAL A 200 7.58 -2.60 -5.55
C VAL A 200 8.84 -2.96 -4.77
N THR A 201 9.59 -3.95 -5.26
CA THR A 201 10.82 -4.42 -4.64
C THR A 201 11.99 -4.11 -5.55
N PHE A 202 12.99 -3.44 -5.00
CA PHE A 202 14.27 -3.17 -5.65
C PHE A 202 15.36 -3.79 -4.81
N SER A 203 16.15 -4.68 -5.40
CA SER A 203 17.27 -5.31 -4.70
C SER A 203 18.49 -5.34 -5.59
N TYR A 204 19.66 -5.24 -4.98
CA TYR A 204 20.92 -5.32 -5.69
C TYR A 204 22.01 -5.89 -4.80
N SER A 205 23.07 -6.36 -5.45
CA SER A 205 24.24 -6.91 -4.79
C SER A 205 25.47 -6.08 -5.09
N LEU A 206 26.24 -5.85 -4.04
CA LEU A 206 27.52 -5.17 -4.08
C LEU A 206 28.61 -6.16 -3.70
N SER A 207 29.76 -6.13 -4.37
CA SER A 207 30.92 -6.91 -3.95
C SER A 207 32.24 -6.17 -4.15
N SER A 208 33.20 -6.46 -3.30
CA SER A 208 34.59 -6.00 -3.45
C SER A 208 35.51 -7.20 -3.66
N PRO A 209 36.58 -7.08 -4.46
CA PRO A 209 37.59 -8.13 -4.54
C PRO A 209 38.36 -8.22 -3.21
N GLY A 210 38.50 -9.45 -2.70
CA GLY A 210 39.28 -9.75 -1.49
C GLY A 210 38.46 -10.42 -0.40
N THR A 211 39.13 -10.84 0.67
CA THR A 211 38.51 -11.40 1.87
C THR A 211 39.03 -10.68 3.10
N ILE A 212 38.15 -10.50 4.08
CA ILE A 212 38.48 -9.84 5.35
C ILE A 212 38.56 -10.92 6.40
N ILE A 213 39.73 -11.06 7.03
CA ILE A 213 39.98 -12.04 8.07
C ILE A 213 39.91 -11.34 9.42
N VAL A 214 39.08 -11.88 10.32
CA VAL A 214 38.84 -11.33 11.65
C VAL A 214 38.92 -12.43 12.68
N GLU A 215 39.83 -12.29 13.65
CA GLU A 215 39.90 -13.19 14.79
C GLU A 215 39.06 -12.66 15.97
N ARG A 216 38.34 -13.57 16.63
CA ARG A 216 37.55 -13.31 17.85
C ARG A 216 37.72 -14.45 18.85
N GLU A 217 37.55 -14.12 20.13
CA GLU A 217 37.78 -15.05 21.24
C GLU A 217 36.57 -15.14 22.17
N GLY A 218 36.40 -16.32 22.78
CA GLY A 218 35.36 -16.59 23.78
C GLY A 218 33.94 -16.22 23.33
N LEU A 219 33.21 -15.49 24.20
CA LEU A 219 31.81 -15.13 23.99
C LEU A 219 31.58 -14.13 22.83
N ALA A 220 32.63 -13.47 22.34
CA ALA A 220 32.53 -12.55 21.21
C ALA A 220 32.34 -13.29 19.87
N ILE A 221 32.71 -14.58 19.80
CA ILE A 221 32.59 -15.42 18.60
C ILE A 221 31.11 -15.55 18.21
N GLU A 222 30.26 -16.00 19.13
CA GLU A 222 28.83 -16.20 18.86
C GLU A 222 28.13 -14.87 18.57
N ARG A 223 28.43 -13.81 19.33
CA ARG A 223 27.85 -12.48 19.07
C ARG A 223 28.21 -11.97 17.68
N PHE A 224 29.46 -12.11 17.28
CA PHE A 224 29.91 -11.67 15.97
C PHE A 224 29.31 -12.52 14.85
N ARG A 225 29.19 -13.84 15.05
CA ARG A 225 28.51 -14.76 14.13
C ARG A 225 27.06 -14.37 13.89
N THR A 226 26.31 -14.11 14.97
CA THR A 226 24.91 -13.65 14.88
C THR A 226 24.83 -12.32 14.14
N GLN A 227 25.71 -11.36 14.44
CA GLN A 227 25.73 -10.07 13.78
C GLN A 227 26.00 -10.17 12.26
N LEU A 228 26.95 -11.01 11.84
CA LEU A 228 27.23 -11.26 10.42
C LEU A 228 26.01 -11.85 9.70
N PHE A 229 25.32 -12.79 10.37
CA PHE A 229 24.10 -13.40 9.85
C PHE A 229 22.94 -12.40 9.75
N ASP A 230 22.76 -11.54 10.76
CA ASP A 230 21.73 -10.50 10.79
C ASP A 230 21.93 -9.47 9.67
N PHE A 231 23.17 -9.19 9.28
CA PHE A 231 23.48 -8.34 8.13
C PHE A 231 23.41 -9.07 6.79
N GLY A 232 23.35 -10.41 6.79
CA GLY A 232 23.30 -11.24 5.60
C GLY A 232 24.63 -11.33 4.87
N LEU A 233 25.76 -11.15 5.57
CA LEU A 233 27.09 -11.25 5.00
C LEU A 233 27.49 -12.71 4.84
N GLN A 234 28.20 -13.03 3.75
CA GLN A 234 28.76 -14.36 3.54
C GLN A 234 30.09 -14.48 4.29
N PHE A 235 30.22 -15.51 5.14
CA PHE A 235 31.44 -15.75 5.89
C PHE A 235 31.71 -17.24 6.10
N THR A 236 32.99 -17.58 6.24
CA THR A 236 33.47 -18.89 6.70
C THR A 236 34.04 -18.72 8.10
N CYS A 237 33.78 -19.67 9.01
CA CYS A 237 34.29 -19.63 10.38
C CYS A 237 35.18 -20.85 10.64
N LYS A 238 36.43 -20.62 11.06
CA LYS A 238 37.36 -21.65 11.53
C LYS A 238 37.50 -21.54 13.05
N GLU A 239 36.95 -22.52 13.76
CA GLU A 239 36.99 -22.59 15.22
C GLU A 239 38.25 -23.33 15.70
N PHE A 240 38.99 -22.71 16.61
CA PHE A 240 40.12 -23.30 17.31
C PHE A 240 39.68 -23.70 18.72
N ARG A 241 39.70 -25.01 18.98
CA ARG A 241 39.29 -25.60 20.26
C ARG A 241 40.49 -25.96 21.10
N ASN A 242 40.43 -25.63 22.39
CA ASN A 242 41.45 -26.02 23.36
C ASN A 242 41.33 -27.52 23.70
N GLN A 243 42.31 -28.08 24.43
CA GLN A 243 42.38 -29.50 24.86
C GLN A 243 41.13 -29.98 25.60
N ARG A 244 40.36 -29.06 26.20
CA ARG A 244 39.07 -29.32 26.87
C ARG A 244 37.86 -29.23 25.93
N ARG A 245 38.07 -29.17 24.60
CA ARG A 245 37.06 -29.01 23.53
C ARG A 245 36.24 -27.71 23.54
N PHE A 246 36.59 -26.72 24.36
CA PHE A 246 36.00 -25.38 24.30
C PHE A 246 36.60 -24.57 23.15
N VAL A 247 35.76 -23.83 22.41
CA VAL A 247 36.21 -22.89 21.38
C VAL A 247 36.86 -21.69 22.09
N GLU A 248 38.16 -21.54 21.94
CA GLU A 248 38.94 -20.46 22.56
C GLU A 248 39.04 -19.27 21.60
N ARG A 249 39.26 -19.57 20.32
CA ARG A 249 39.42 -18.59 19.25
C ARG A 249 38.66 -19.03 18.01
N ALA A 250 38.13 -18.09 17.24
CA ALA A 250 37.60 -18.34 15.91
C ALA A 250 38.10 -17.29 14.93
N GLU A 251 38.42 -17.73 13.72
CA GLU A 251 38.82 -16.90 12.60
C GLU A 251 37.66 -16.85 11.60
N PHE A 252 37.18 -15.64 11.32
CA PHE A 252 36.11 -15.37 10.38
C PHE A 252 36.69 -14.83 9.09
N GLU A 253 36.50 -15.56 8.00
CA GLU A 253 36.81 -15.10 6.65
C GLU A 253 35.53 -14.57 6.01
N ILE A 254 35.43 -13.26 5.90
CA ILE A 254 34.23 -12.54 5.44
C ILE A 254 34.46 -12.12 4.00
N GLN A 255 33.51 -12.48 3.13
CA GLN A 255 33.48 -11.96 1.77
C GLN A 255 32.76 -10.61 1.81
N PRO A 256 33.35 -9.53 1.26
CA PRO A 256 32.75 -8.21 1.23
C PRO A 256 31.66 -8.15 0.15
N GLN A 257 30.63 -8.98 0.31
CA GLN A 257 29.45 -9.05 -0.53
C GLN A 257 28.22 -8.65 0.30
N ILE A 258 27.53 -7.60 -0.15
CA ILE A 258 26.38 -7.01 0.54
C ILE A 258 25.16 -7.11 -0.37
N SER A 259 24.09 -7.71 0.13
CA SER A 259 22.77 -7.63 -0.49
C SER A 259 22.01 -6.44 0.08
N VAL A 260 21.59 -5.55 -0.81
CA VAL A 260 20.78 -4.38 -0.50
C VAL A 260 19.36 -4.61 -1.00
N ASN A 261 18.37 -4.20 -0.22
CA ASN A 261 16.96 -4.36 -0.57
C ASN A 261 16.17 -3.11 -0.14
N ALA A 262 15.29 -2.65 -1.01
CA ALA A 262 14.35 -1.57 -0.80
C ALA A 262 12.96 -2.05 -1.23
N ARG A 263 11.99 -2.00 -0.33
CA ARG A 263 10.61 -2.42 -0.57
C ARG A 263 9.69 -1.24 -0.34
N TRP A 264 8.96 -0.88 -1.37
CA TRP A 264 7.96 0.17 -1.35
C TRP A 264 6.59 -0.47 -1.28
N LYS A 265 5.98 -0.42 -0.10
CA LYS A 265 4.69 -1.03 0.19
C LYS A 265 3.60 0.02 0.25
N ALA A 266 2.46 -0.26 -0.36
CA ALA A 266 1.25 0.51 -0.16
C ALA A 266 0.64 0.22 1.21
N ASP A 267 0.37 1.27 1.99
CA ASP A 267 -0.57 1.24 3.11
C ASP A 267 -1.86 1.94 2.66
N PHE A 268 -2.76 1.16 2.06
CA PHE A 268 -4.03 1.67 1.54
C PHE A 268 -4.98 2.17 2.64
N ASP A 269 -4.84 1.67 3.87
CA ASP A 269 -5.65 2.12 5.00
C ASP A 269 -5.28 3.55 5.41
N LYS A 270 -3.99 3.89 5.37
CA LYS A 270 -3.48 5.22 5.72
C LYS A 270 -3.26 6.14 4.53
N GLY A 271 -3.32 5.63 3.29
CA GLY A 271 -3.07 6.42 2.09
C GLY A 271 -1.60 6.79 1.89
N VAL A 272 -0.66 5.99 2.39
CA VAL A 272 0.79 6.30 2.36
C VAL A 272 1.62 5.16 1.77
N LEU A 273 2.85 5.49 1.34
CA LEU A 273 3.85 4.52 0.91
C LEU A 273 4.84 4.27 2.06
N MET A 274 5.09 3.00 2.36
CA MET A 274 6.08 2.56 3.35
C MET A 274 7.31 2.04 2.62
N LEU A 275 8.43 2.75 2.76
CA LEU A 275 9.73 2.32 2.24
C LEU A 275 10.49 1.57 3.34
N GLU A 276 10.64 0.26 3.19
CA GLU A 276 11.50 -0.57 4.02
C GLU A 276 12.83 -0.82 3.31
N THR A 277 13.93 -0.44 3.93
CA THR A 277 15.27 -0.61 3.37
C THR A 277 16.10 -1.51 4.26
N ARG A 278 16.98 -2.31 3.65
CA ARG A 278 17.98 -3.12 4.32
C ARG A 278 19.32 -2.93 3.62
N ASN A 279 20.35 -2.63 4.40
CA ASN A 279 21.72 -2.40 3.95
C ASN A 279 21.86 -1.26 2.91
N LEU A 280 20.88 -0.36 2.78
CA LEU A 280 20.91 0.70 1.77
C LEU A 280 21.97 1.75 2.10
N GLU A 281 21.85 2.40 3.26
CA GLU A 281 22.79 3.43 3.67
C GLU A 281 23.92 2.93 4.56
N ARG A 282 23.55 2.03 5.48
CA ARG A 282 24.38 1.39 6.48
C ARG A 282 23.86 -0.03 6.66
N LEU A 283 24.68 -0.90 7.25
CA LEU A 283 24.24 -2.24 7.59
C LEU A 283 23.06 -2.20 8.56
N GLY A 284 22.05 -3.03 8.32
CA GLY A 284 20.80 -3.06 9.07
C GLY A 284 19.62 -2.48 8.29
N SER A 285 18.52 -2.19 8.99
CA SER A 285 17.25 -1.80 8.37
C SER A 285 16.84 -0.37 8.72
N ALA A 286 16.13 0.29 7.81
CA ALA A 286 15.49 1.58 8.05
C ALA A 286 14.12 1.64 7.36
N MET A 287 13.17 2.35 7.97
CA MET A 287 11.83 2.55 7.42
C MET A 287 11.53 4.04 7.24
N PHE A 288 10.84 4.36 6.15
CA PHE A 288 10.35 5.70 5.84
C PHE A 288 8.88 5.63 5.45
N THR A 289 8.13 6.69 5.75
CA THR A 289 6.74 6.86 5.35
C THR A 289 6.68 8.06 4.41
N ILE A 290 6.17 7.86 3.20
CA ILE A 290 6.24 8.82 2.10
C ILE A 290 4.81 9.03 1.56
N SER A 291 4.46 10.28 1.27
CA SER A 291 3.18 10.57 0.62
C SER A 291 3.24 10.18 -0.86
N PRO A 292 2.19 9.55 -1.44
CA PRO A 292 2.16 9.24 -2.87
C PRO A 292 2.35 10.48 -3.76
N LEU A 293 1.91 11.65 -3.29
CA LEU A 293 2.02 12.94 -4.00
C LEU A 293 3.44 13.51 -4.03
N GLN A 294 4.34 13.02 -3.17
CA GLN A 294 5.74 13.45 -3.13
C GLN A 294 6.64 12.62 -4.05
N LEU A 295 6.09 11.54 -4.61
CA LEU A 295 6.83 10.67 -5.50
C LEU A 295 6.91 11.29 -6.89
N ASP A 296 7.78 12.28 -7.02
CA ASP A 296 8.12 12.97 -8.26
C ASP A 296 9.54 12.61 -8.72
N ASP A 297 9.91 13.10 -9.89
CA ASP A 297 11.23 12.88 -10.50
C ASP A 297 12.36 13.34 -9.57
N ALA A 298 12.15 14.43 -8.84
CA ALA A 298 13.15 14.98 -7.92
C ALA A 298 13.40 14.02 -6.74
N LEU A 299 12.36 13.45 -6.13
CA LEU A 299 12.52 12.46 -5.08
C LEU A 299 13.20 11.18 -5.60
N LEU A 300 12.81 10.72 -6.81
CA LEU A 300 13.38 9.53 -7.43
C LEU A 300 14.85 9.70 -7.79
N ASP A 301 15.24 10.86 -8.33
CA ASP A 301 16.64 11.18 -8.61
C ASP A 301 17.50 11.25 -7.34
N GLU A 302 16.97 11.83 -6.27
CA GLU A 302 17.66 11.82 -4.97
C GLU A 302 17.75 10.41 -4.37
N PHE A 303 16.76 9.55 -4.62
CA PHE A 303 16.84 8.12 -4.28
C PHE A 303 17.88 7.38 -5.13
N GLY A 304 18.00 7.69 -6.43
CA GLY A 304 19.05 7.16 -7.30
C GLY A 304 20.45 7.56 -6.83
N ARG A 305 20.64 8.83 -6.47
CA ARG A 305 21.89 9.33 -5.85
C ARG A 305 22.20 8.62 -4.54
N LEU A 306 21.18 8.38 -3.71
CA LEU A 306 21.31 7.61 -2.49
C LEU A 306 21.81 6.19 -2.79
N ILE A 307 21.22 5.47 -3.75
CA ILE A 307 21.68 4.13 -4.15
C ILE A 307 23.14 4.14 -4.60
N LEU A 308 23.53 5.16 -5.37
CA LEU A 308 24.89 5.32 -5.89
C LEU A 308 25.92 5.80 -4.85
N GLY A 309 25.51 6.04 -3.60
CA GLY A 309 26.44 6.54 -2.57
C GLY A 309 26.84 7.99 -2.77
N GLN A 310 26.11 8.75 -3.58
CA GLN A 310 26.37 10.16 -3.84
C GLN A 310 25.69 11.05 -2.77
N PRO A 311 26.16 12.30 -2.60
CA PRO A 311 25.45 13.30 -1.79
C PRO A 311 24.01 13.43 -2.26
N ASN A 312 23.06 13.34 -1.32
CA ASN A 312 21.63 13.36 -1.62
C ASN A 312 20.83 14.02 -0.49
N GLN A 313 19.60 14.43 -0.83
CA GLN A 313 18.63 15.06 0.07
C GLN A 313 17.38 14.18 0.25
N PHE A 314 17.47 12.89 -0.07
CA PHE A 314 16.34 11.97 -0.05
C PHE A 314 15.57 11.98 1.29
N ARG A 315 16.29 11.99 2.42
CA ARG A 315 15.67 12.00 3.75
C ARG A 315 14.90 13.28 4.08
N GLU A 316 15.31 14.41 3.51
CA GLU A 316 14.65 15.69 3.72
C GLU A 316 13.38 15.76 2.87
N LEU A 317 13.47 15.33 1.62
CA LEU A 317 12.32 15.26 0.70
C LEU A 317 11.28 14.22 1.13
N ALA A 318 11.71 13.04 1.60
CA ALA A 318 10.83 11.98 2.08
C ALA A 318 10.08 12.33 3.38
N ARG A 319 10.47 13.40 4.08
CA ARG A 319 9.81 13.89 5.31
C ARG A 319 8.88 15.08 5.08
N ARG A 320 8.83 15.61 3.87
CA ARG A 320 7.99 16.76 3.51
C ARG A 320 6.50 16.46 3.74
#